data_AF-A0A1X7SRE1-F1
#
_entry.id   AF-A0A1X7SRE1-F1
#
_cell.length_a   1.000
_cell.length_b   1.000
_cell.length_c   1.000
_cell.angle_alpha   90.00
_cell.angle_beta   90.00
_cell.angle_gamma   90.00
#
_symmetry.space_group_name_H-M   'P 1'
#
loop_
_entity.id
_entity.type
_entity.pdbx_description
1 polymer ?
#
loop_
_entity_poly.entity_id
_entity_poly.type
_entity_poly.pdbx_seq_one_letter_code
_entity_poly.pdbx_strand_id
1 'polypeptide(L)'
;SLDPGYWQELGKRKLEEYQLREDLVPIRGSYGKNYRNIRTPFLSLDYTAFDVGYQPTGLDFPSPGLLRNMNTIASFNNIDKKELLDTCGRLILESIKNGDCLKNPSLLTSFLLLMYAD
;
A
#
# COMPACT_ATOMS: atom_id res chain seq x y z
N SER A 1 -7.02 4.94 5.98
CA SER A 1 -6.73 5.15 7.42
C SER A 1 -5.42 4.48 7.74
N LEU A 2 -4.52 5.18 8.41
CA LEU A 2 -3.27 4.60 8.90
C LEU A 2 -3.41 4.48 10.42
N ASP A 3 -3.40 3.25 10.92
CA ASP A 3 -3.44 2.98 12.36
C ASP A 3 -2.09 3.35 13.02
N PRO A 4 -2.03 3.76 14.29
CA PRO A 4 -0.76 3.99 14.99
C PRO A 4 0.24 2.82 14.89
N GLY A 5 -0.24 1.58 14.87
CA GLY A 5 0.61 0.39 14.72
C GLY A 5 1.34 0.33 13.38
N TYR A 6 0.78 0.91 12.31
CA TYR A 6 1.47 1.03 11.02
C TYR A 6 2.75 1.85 11.15
N TRP A 7 2.68 2.99 11.84
CA TRP A 7 3.82 3.90 11.99
C TRP A 7 4.94 3.33 12.85
N GLN A 8 4.58 2.62 13.92
CA GLN A 8 5.54 1.91 14.76
C GLN A 8 6.33 0.88 13.95
N GLU A 9 5.61 0.09 13.16
CA GLU A 9 6.20 -0.97 12.35
C GLU A 9 7.04 -0.42 11.17
N LEU A 10 6.58 0.68 10.56
CA LEU A 10 7.36 1.40 9.54
C LEU A 10 8.67 1.95 10.12
N GLY A 11 8.62 2.57 11.30
CA GLY A 11 9.79 3.12 11.97
C GLY A 11 10.85 2.05 12.23
N LYS A 12 10.42 0.88 12.74
CA LYS A 12 11.29 -0.28 12.93
C LYS A 12 11.95 -0.73 11.62
N ARG A 13 11.16 -0.97 10.57
CA ARG A 13 11.70 -1.41 9.27
C ARG A 13 12.58 -0.35 8.60
N LYS A 14 12.27 0.94 8.74
CA LYS A 14 13.11 2.01 8.21
C LYS A 14 14.50 1.99 8.85
N LEU A 15 14.58 1.77 10.15
CA LEU A 15 15.83 1.74 10.91
C LEU A 15 16.61 0.43 10.80
N GLU A 16 15.94 -0.71 10.61
CA GLU A 16 16.59 -2.03 10.60
C GLU A 16 16.85 -2.52 9.17
N GLU A 17 15.87 -2.36 8.27
CA GLU A 17 15.87 -3.00 6.95
C GLU A 17 16.12 -1.99 5.82
N TYR A 18 15.32 -0.92 5.73
CA TYR A 18 15.32 -0.05 4.55
C TYR A 18 16.50 0.94 4.56
N GLN A 19 16.89 1.45 5.74
CA GLN A 19 17.96 2.43 5.88
C GLN A 19 17.68 3.66 4.99
N LEU A 20 18.56 3.92 4.03
CA LEU A 20 18.46 5.01 3.06
C LEU A 20 17.76 4.60 1.74
N ARG A 21 17.27 3.36 1.63
CA ARG A 21 16.58 2.91 0.40
C ARG A 21 15.23 3.60 0.25
N GLU A 22 14.98 4.11 -0.95
CA GLU A 22 13.72 4.76 -1.36
C GLU A 22 12.97 3.94 -2.43
N ASP A 23 13.28 2.65 -2.50
CA ASP A 23 12.69 1.71 -3.45
C ASP A 23 11.21 1.43 -3.12
N LEU A 24 10.49 0.90 -4.10
CA LEU A 24 9.12 0.43 -3.90
C LEU A 24 9.11 -0.83 -3.05
N VAL A 25 8.37 -0.78 -1.95
CA VAL A 25 8.20 -1.89 -1.02
C VAL A 25 6.78 -2.45 -1.15
N PRO A 26 6.60 -3.76 -1.32
CA PRO A 26 5.27 -4.35 -1.30
C PRO A 26 4.68 -4.27 0.11
N ILE A 27 3.47 -3.72 0.18
CA ILE A 27 2.68 -3.63 1.39
C ILE A 27 1.26 -4.10 1.10
N ARG A 28 0.43 -4.10 2.12
CA ARG A 28 -0.97 -4.48 2.03
C ARG A 28 -1.83 -3.57 2.89
N GLY A 29 -3.03 -3.31 2.40
CA GLY A 29 -4.13 -2.77 3.17
C GLY A 29 -5.32 -3.72 3.16
N SER A 30 -6.34 -3.34 3.91
CA SER A 30 -7.65 -3.96 3.90
C SER A 30 -8.71 -2.90 3.63
N TYR A 31 -9.77 -3.27 2.92
CA TYR A 31 -10.96 -2.43 2.80
C TYR A 31 -12.19 -3.30 2.98
N GLY A 32 -13.22 -2.77 3.63
CA GLY A 32 -14.36 -3.59 4.02
C GLY A 32 -15.59 -2.79 4.38
N LYS A 33 -16.67 -3.50 4.68
CA LYS A 33 -17.88 -2.88 5.23
C LYS A 33 -17.57 -2.43 6.66
N ASN A 34 -17.52 -1.12 6.85
CA ASN A 34 -17.49 -0.55 8.19
C ASN A 34 -18.75 -0.91 8.96
N TYR A 35 -18.57 -1.42 10.17
CA TYR A 35 -19.63 -1.53 11.19
C TYR A 35 -20.03 -0.16 11.76
N ARG A 36 -19.28 0.90 11.44
CA ARG A 36 -19.64 2.30 11.71
C ARG A 36 -20.40 2.82 10.49
N ASN A 37 -21.46 3.60 10.69
CA ASN A 37 -22.40 4.17 9.71
C ASN A 37 -21.79 5.04 8.57
N ILE A 38 -20.55 4.80 8.17
CA ILE A 38 -19.82 5.43 7.09
C ILE A 38 -20.23 4.73 5.79
N ARG A 39 -20.94 5.45 4.93
CA ARG A 39 -21.44 4.93 3.64
C ARG A 39 -20.33 4.63 2.62
N THR A 40 -19.12 5.15 2.83
CA THR A 40 -18.01 5.03 1.87
C THR A 40 -17.00 3.99 2.35
N PRO A 41 -16.63 3.00 1.52
CA PRO A 41 -15.53 2.11 1.83
C PRO A 41 -14.23 2.91 1.94
N PHE A 42 -13.40 2.61 2.93
CA PHE A 42 -12.06 3.17 3.05
C PHE A 42 -11.02 2.06 3.16
N LEU A 43 -9.84 2.33 2.65
CA LEU A 43 -8.66 1.47 2.78
C LEU A 43 -7.99 1.74 4.15
N SER A 44 -7.72 0.72 4.93
CA SER A 44 -6.97 0.76 6.19
C SER A 44 -5.65 0.01 6.10
N LEU A 45 -4.64 0.53 6.79
CA LEU A 45 -3.36 -0.13 7.02
C LEU A 45 -3.09 -0.12 8.53
N ASP A 46 -2.65 -1.26 9.05
CA ASP A 46 -2.27 -1.46 10.44
C ASP A 46 -0.85 -2.06 10.55
N TYR A 47 -0.48 -2.58 11.71
CA TYR A 47 0.84 -3.21 11.93
C TYR A 47 1.10 -4.43 11.02
N THR A 48 0.05 -5.04 10.45
CA THR A 48 0.17 -6.17 9.51
C THR A 48 0.43 -5.75 8.07
N ALA A 49 0.47 -4.44 7.79
CA ALA A 49 0.59 -3.91 6.42
C ALA A 49 1.86 -4.36 5.68
N PHE A 50 2.90 -4.77 6.40
CA PHE A 50 4.16 -5.24 5.82
C PHE A 50 4.25 -6.77 5.73
N ASP A 51 3.27 -7.49 6.27
CA ASP A 51 3.12 -8.93 6.04
C ASP A 51 2.24 -9.16 4.81
N VAL A 52 2.89 -9.25 3.65
CA VAL A 52 2.24 -9.44 2.35
C VAL A 52 1.47 -10.77 2.29
N GLY A 53 1.86 -11.76 3.10
CA GLY A 53 1.24 -13.09 3.15
C GLY A 53 0.01 -13.15 4.05
N TYR A 54 -0.16 -12.20 4.96
CA TYR A 54 -1.30 -12.11 5.86
C TYR A 54 -2.61 -12.15 5.07
N GLN A 55 -3.72 -12.61 5.65
CA GLN A 55 -5.08 -12.57 5.06
C GLN A 55 -6.03 -11.88 6.03
N PRO A 56 -6.86 -10.92 5.60
CA PRO A 56 -7.69 -10.18 6.52
C PRO A 56 -8.77 -11.14 7.04
N THR A 57 -9.07 -11.05 8.32
CA THR A 57 -10.11 -11.87 8.94
C THR A 57 -11.46 -11.16 8.87
N GLY A 58 -12.55 -11.91 8.67
CA GLY A 58 -13.91 -11.36 8.75
C GLY A 58 -14.43 -10.78 7.44
N LEU A 59 -14.97 -9.56 7.47
CA LEU A 59 -15.62 -8.90 6.33
C LEU A 59 -14.71 -7.94 5.54
N ASP A 60 -13.41 -7.98 5.84
CA ASP A 60 -12.42 -7.15 5.19
C ASP A 60 -11.82 -7.87 3.97
N PHE A 61 -11.65 -7.11 2.89
CA PHE A 61 -11.05 -7.58 1.65
C PHE A 61 -9.59 -7.11 1.56
N PRO A 62 -8.68 -7.97 1.09
CA PRO A 62 -7.29 -7.60 0.92
C PRO A 62 -7.13 -6.64 -0.26
N SER A 63 -6.21 -5.70 -0.11
CA SER A 63 -5.79 -4.79 -1.16
C SER A 63 -4.26 -4.76 -1.15
N PRO A 64 -3.59 -5.32 -2.17
CA PRO A 64 -2.14 -5.23 -2.29
C PRO A 64 -1.73 -3.79 -2.61
N GLY A 65 -0.53 -3.39 -2.21
CA GLY A 65 -0.06 -2.04 -2.51
C GLY A 65 1.45 -1.93 -2.54
N LEU A 66 1.89 -0.74 -2.94
CA LEU A 66 3.30 -0.38 -2.96
C LEU A 66 3.51 0.85 -2.09
N LEU A 67 4.51 0.79 -1.21
CA LEU A 67 5.00 1.90 -0.42
C LEU A 67 6.25 2.47 -1.09
N ARG A 68 6.29 3.78 -1.27
CA ARG A 68 7.51 4.52 -1.55
C ARG A 68 7.71 5.57 -0.47
N ASN A 69 8.65 5.31 0.42
CA ASN A 69 9.03 6.26 1.46
C ASN A 69 10.29 7.02 1.01
N MET A 70 10.19 8.34 1.00
CA MET A 70 11.30 9.24 0.69
C MET A 70 12.03 9.62 1.97
N ASN A 71 13.35 9.79 1.89
CA ASN A 71 14.17 10.22 3.03
C ASN A 71 14.15 11.72 3.24
N THR A 72 13.82 12.50 2.20
CA THR A 72 13.77 13.97 2.29
C THR A 72 12.46 14.51 1.73
N ILE A 73 11.98 15.61 2.31
CA ILE A 73 10.84 16.35 1.79
C ILE A 73 11.09 16.89 0.37
N ALA A 74 12.35 17.19 0.04
CA ALA A 74 12.73 17.63 -1.31
C ALA A 74 12.55 16.50 -2.33
N SER A 75 13.02 15.28 -2.03
CA SER A 75 12.81 14.09 -2.87
C SER A 75 11.31 13.81 -3.05
N PHE A 76 10.53 13.91 -1.98
CA PHE A 76 9.07 13.74 -2.04
C PHE A 76 8.36 14.77 -2.91
N ASN A 77 8.82 16.03 -2.90
CA ASN A 77 8.22 17.08 -3.72
C ASN A 77 8.63 16.99 -5.20
N ASN A 78 9.85 16.53 -5.47
CA ASN A 78 10.43 16.49 -6.81
C ASN A 78 10.19 15.18 -7.57
N ILE A 79 9.67 14.13 -6.92
CA ILE A 79 9.35 12.88 -7.61
C ILE A 79 8.26 13.11 -8.68
N ASP A 80 8.46 12.48 -9.84
CA ASP A 80 7.43 12.39 -10.86
C ASP A 80 6.28 11.48 -10.41
N LYS A 81 5.26 12.10 -9.81
CA LYS A 81 4.05 11.42 -9.34
C LYS A 81 3.26 10.80 -10.48
N LYS A 82 3.35 11.36 -11.69
CA LYS A 82 2.64 10.85 -12.86
C LYS A 82 3.31 9.57 -13.35
N GLU A 83 4.63 9.57 -13.51
CA GLU A 83 5.38 8.36 -13.88
C GLU A 83 5.17 7.24 -12.86
N LEU A 84 5.18 7.57 -11.56
CA LEU A 84 4.94 6.60 -10.49
C LEU A 84 3.53 6.00 -10.58
N LEU A 85 2.50 6.83 -10.76
CA LEU A 85 1.12 6.36 -10.92
C LEU A 85 0.94 5.54 -12.19
N ASP A 86 1.53 5.97 -13.31
CA ASP A 86 1.50 5.25 -14.59
C ASP A 86 2.17 3.88 -14.46
N THR A 87 3.25 3.77 -13.70
CA THR A 87 3.93 2.50 -13.40
C THR A 87 3.02 1.55 -12.64
N CYS A 88 2.37 2.01 -11.57
CA CYS A 88 1.41 1.18 -10.83
C CYS A 88 0.19 0.82 -11.68
N GLY A 89 -0.32 1.75 -12.49
CA GLY A 89 -1.43 1.51 -13.41
C GLY A 89 -1.12 0.44 -14.46
N ARG A 90 0.12 0.41 -14.97
CA ARG A 90 0.58 -0.66 -15.87
C ARG A 90 0.52 -2.03 -15.22
N LEU A 91 0.90 -2.17 -13.94
CA LEU A 91 0.82 -3.45 -13.23
C LEU A 91 -0.63 -3.99 -13.17
N ILE A 92 -1.59 -3.10 -12.89
CA ILE A 92 -3.02 -3.47 -12.89
C ILE A 92 -3.45 -3.87 -14.32
N LEU A 93 -3.05 -3.09 -15.33
CA LEU A 93 -3.40 -3.37 -16.72
C LEU A 93 -2.80 -4.69 -17.22
N GLU A 94 -1.56 -5.00 -16.84
CA GLU A 94 -0.90 -6.28 -17.14
C GLU A 94 -1.65 -7.44 -16.48
N SER A 95 -2.05 -7.29 -15.21
CA SER A 95 -2.86 -8.27 -14.50
C SER A 95 -4.22 -8.53 -15.17
N ILE A 96 -4.81 -7.51 -15.78
CA ILE A 96 -6.05 -7.66 -16.58
C ILE A 96 -5.75 -8.42 -17.87
N LYS A 97 -4.68 -8.06 -18.58
CA LYS A 97 -4.32 -8.64 -19.88
C LYS A 97 -3.93 -10.11 -19.78
N ASN A 98 -3.19 -10.49 -18.74
CA ASN A 98 -2.71 -11.86 -18.55
C ASN A 98 -3.72 -12.75 -17.79
N GLY A 99 -4.81 -12.16 -17.27
CA GLY A 99 -5.87 -12.87 -16.55
C GLY A 99 -5.55 -13.18 -15.09
N ASP A 100 -4.45 -12.67 -14.52
CA ASP A 100 -4.11 -12.89 -13.11
C ASP A 100 -5.17 -12.32 -12.18
N CYS A 101 -5.79 -11.19 -12.55
CA CYS A 101 -6.86 -10.59 -11.77
C CYS A 101 -8.12 -11.49 -11.70
N LEU A 102 -8.29 -12.43 -12.63
CA LEU A 102 -9.40 -13.38 -12.59
C LEU A 102 -9.20 -14.45 -11.51
N LYS A 103 -7.94 -14.79 -11.23
CA LYS A 103 -7.55 -15.70 -10.14
C LYS A 103 -7.49 -14.96 -8.80
N ASN A 104 -7.00 -13.72 -8.82
CA ASN A 104 -6.89 -12.86 -7.66
C ASN A 104 -7.49 -11.46 -7.94
N PRO A 105 -8.79 -11.26 -7.69
CA PRO A 105 -9.46 -9.98 -7.94
C PRO A 105 -8.90 -8.80 -7.13
N SER A 106 -8.21 -9.05 -6.01
CA SER A 106 -7.60 -7.98 -5.19
C SER A 106 -6.57 -7.15 -5.96
N LEU A 107 -5.98 -7.68 -7.02
CA LEU A 107 -5.04 -6.94 -7.88
C LEU A 107 -5.68 -5.70 -8.52
N LEU A 108 -7.00 -5.69 -8.71
CA LEU A 108 -7.74 -4.54 -9.25
C LEU A 108 -7.92 -3.41 -8.24
N THR A 109 -7.84 -3.72 -6.95
CA THR A 109 -7.94 -2.75 -5.86
C THR A 109 -6.58 -2.39 -5.30
N SER A 110 -5.53 -2.55 -6.11
CA SER A 110 -4.18 -2.18 -5.73
C SER A 110 -4.05 -0.68 -5.42
N PHE A 111 -3.15 -0.32 -4.51
CA PHE A 111 -2.90 1.08 -4.16
C PHE A 111 -1.40 1.42 -4.12
N LEU A 112 -1.14 2.73 -4.13
CA LEU A 112 0.19 3.30 -3.96
C LEU A 112 0.19 4.24 -2.76
N LEU A 113 1.15 4.09 -1.88
CA LEU A 113 1.42 4.97 -0.75
C LEU A 113 2.77 5.65 -0.97
N LEU A 114 2.74 6.91 -1.40
CA LEU A 114 3.92 7.77 -1.47
C LEU A 114 3.96 8.62 -0.20
N MET A 115 5.07 8.59 0.52
CA MET A 115 5.19 9.32 1.79
C MET A 115 6.61 9.81 2.09
N TYR A 116 6.69 10.70 3.07
CA TYR A 116 7.91 11.14 3.73
C TYR A 116 7.64 11.01 5.24
N ALA A 117 8.34 10.08 5.90
CA ALA A 117 8.32 9.93 7.36
C ALA A 117 9.57 10.58 7.95
N ASP A 118 9.37 11.62 8.76
CA ASP A 118 10.37 12.26 9.62
C ASP A 118 10.35 11.63 11.01
#